data_AF-A0A7X9F5R1-F1
#
_entry.id   AF-A0A7X9F5R1-F1
#
_cell.length_a   1.000
_cell.length_b   1.000
_cell.length_c   1.000
_cell.angle_alpha   90.00
_cell.angle_beta   90.00
_cell.angle_gamma   90.00
#
_symmetry.space_group_name_H-M   'P 1'
#
loop_
_entity.id
_entity.type
_entity.pdbx_description
1 polymer ?
#
loop_
_entity_poly.entity_id
_entity_poly.type
_entity_poly.pdbx_seq_one_letter_code
_entity_poly.pdbx_strand_id
1 'polypeptide(L)'
;IIFVDGLKHGRQLVPSFKGIKNIIQAIHVYDPVTLTHYKAGWVPGADSWPVPVWPMTDISQYFYGPIKPDYHSSLVFEGSFPNGTEITVNVQQVSVRSTLQIRLDDNEVYKKVFICGPEPGDDWTQIISTQWGYQNISGKDYSVVLPSDGKKLTFANIDGDWMTYNKITIRSATGTMEIVPANTTWGSRQDTYKITAEGKITDRDGNPIVPLNTLTNALELAVTENIPVMVQEFGVYNQTPHPVTLAYLSDVVSVMNKNKTGYAMWNLIGTMGIINSGRSDCNYEEYRGRLLDREMTTIIQRSGR
;
A
#
# COMPACT_ATOMS: atom_id res chain seq x y z
N ILE A 1 9.94 27.86 -20.71
CA ILE A 1 10.08 26.66 -19.83
C ILE A 1 9.09 25.64 -20.34
N ILE A 2 9.51 24.40 -20.55
CA ILE A 2 8.68 23.28 -21.00
C ILE A 2 8.68 22.25 -19.87
N PHE A 3 7.50 21.83 -19.45
CA PHE A 3 7.35 20.68 -18.57
C PHE A 3 7.16 19.42 -19.41
N VAL A 4 7.84 18.34 -19.04
CA VAL A 4 7.74 17.06 -19.73
C VAL A 4 7.33 15.98 -18.74
N ASP A 5 6.24 15.30 -19.05
CA ASP A 5 5.75 14.19 -18.24
C ASP A 5 6.74 13.05 -18.14
N GLY A 6 6.85 12.53 -16.92
CA GLY A 6 7.64 11.36 -16.61
C GLY A 6 7.10 10.08 -17.27
N LEU A 7 7.97 9.07 -17.31
CA LEU A 7 7.60 7.73 -17.76
C LEU A 7 6.63 7.07 -16.78
N LYS A 8 5.99 5.99 -17.24
CA LYS A 8 5.12 5.14 -16.40
C LYS A 8 4.00 5.94 -15.73
N HIS A 9 3.26 6.72 -16.52
CA HIS A 9 2.19 7.59 -16.04
C HIS A 9 2.68 8.69 -15.08
N GLY A 10 3.83 9.29 -15.39
CA GLY A 10 4.43 10.34 -14.56
C GLY A 10 5.12 9.84 -13.30
N ARG A 11 5.38 8.54 -13.13
CA ARG A 11 5.99 8.01 -11.90
C ARG A 11 7.52 8.07 -11.91
N GLN A 12 8.14 8.18 -13.08
CA GLN A 12 9.59 8.08 -13.24
C GLN A 12 10.13 9.24 -14.07
N LEU A 13 11.33 9.72 -13.70
CA LEU A 13 12.07 10.67 -14.51
C LEU A 13 12.47 10.07 -15.86
N VAL A 14 12.78 10.94 -16.81
CA VAL A 14 13.32 10.67 -18.15
C VAL A 14 14.79 11.09 -18.16
N PRO A 15 15.76 10.20 -17.83
CA PRO A 15 17.16 10.60 -17.68
C PRO A 15 17.78 11.20 -18.94
N SER A 16 17.29 10.83 -20.12
CA SER A 16 17.77 11.36 -21.40
C SER A 16 17.52 12.87 -21.59
N PHE A 17 16.65 13.49 -20.78
CA PHE A 17 16.44 14.94 -20.79
C PHE A 17 17.30 15.71 -19.78
N LYS A 18 18.17 15.02 -19.03
CA LYS A 18 19.14 15.65 -18.14
C LYS A 18 19.97 16.70 -18.88
N GLY A 19 20.11 17.88 -18.28
CA GLY A 19 20.97 18.96 -18.80
C GLY A 19 20.40 19.75 -19.99
N ILE A 20 19.22 19.38 -20.51
CA ILE A 20 18.57 20.15 -21.57
C ILE A 20 18.01 21.45 -20.99
N LYS A 21 18.44 22.59 -21.56
CA LYS A 21 17.99 23.91 -21.11
C LYS A 21 16.48 24.05 -21.26
N ASN A 22 15.85 24.74 -20.30
CA ASN A 22 14.43 25.05 -20.27
C ASN A 22 13.48 23.85 -20.16
N ILE A 23 13.97 22.64 -19.86
CA ILE A 23 13.15 21.47 -19.55
C ILE A 23 13.08 21.27 -18.03
N ILE A 24 11.86 21.09 -17.52
CA ILE A 24 11.57 20.62 -16.17
C ILE A 24 10.79 19.31 -16.30
N GLN A 25 11.14 18.30 -15.51
CA GLN A 25 10.42 17.04 -15.53
C GLN A 25 9.24 17.06 -14.56
N ALA A 26 8.14 16.47 -14.98
CA ALA A 26 6.91 16.39 -14.21
C ALA A 26 6.72 14.96 -13.72
N ILE A 27 6.48 14.81 -12.41
CA ILE A 27 6.06 13.52 -11.85
C ILE A 27 4.72 13.64 -11.12
N HIS A 28 4.01 12.53 -11.01
CA HIS A 28 2.69 12.41 -10.39
C HIS A 28 2.77 11.49 -9.17
N VAL A 29 2.04 11.82 -8.11
CA VAL A 29 2.06 11.07 -6.85
C VAL A 29 0.66 10.61 -6.48
N TYR A 30 0.39 9.36 -6.81
CA TYR A 30 -0.86 8.67 -6.46
C TYR A 30 -0.64 7.29 -5.82
N ASP A 31 0.61 6.92 -5.51
CA ASP A 31 0.91 5.68 -4.83
C ASP A 31 0.67 5.81 -3.31
N PRO A 32 -0.01 4.85 -2.65
CA PRO A 32 -0.67 3.70 -3.25
C PRO A 32 -2.05 4.04 -3.81
N VAL A 33 -2.34 3.52 -5.01
CA VAL A 33 -3.62 3.79 -5.71
C VAL A 33 -4.82 3.32 -4.89
N THR A 34 -4.67 2.25 -4.10
CA THR A 34 -5.73 1.75 -3.20
C THR A 34 -6.15 2.74 -2.13
N LEU A 35 -5.27 3.69 -1.77
CA LEU A 35 -5.57 4.78 -0.85
C LEU A 35 -6.02 6.04 -1.58
N THR A 36 -5.29 6.45 -2.62
CA THR A 36 -5.53 7.75 -3.29
C THR A 36 -6.79 7.75 -4.15
N HIS A 37 -7.22 6.56 -4.61
CA HIS A 37 -8.38 6.37 -5.48
C HIS A 37 -9.44 5.45 -4.86
N TYR A 38 -9.43 5.26 -3.54
CA TYR A 38 -10.43 4.43 -2.86
C TYR A 38 -11.85 4.82 -3.27
N LYS A 39 -12.67 3.84 -3.71
CA LYS A 39 -14.03 4.04 -4.25
C LYS A 39 -14.16 5.04 -5.41
N ALA A 40 -13.08 5.31 -6.14
CA ALA A 40 -13.15 6.08 -7.38
C ALA A 40 -13.87 5.28 -8.47
N GLY A 41 -15.05 5.74 -8.91
CA GLY A 41 -15.87 5.02 -9.88
C GLY A 41 -15.26 4.82 -11.27
N TRP A 42 -14.14 5.50 -11.56
CA TRP A 42 -13.36 5.33 -12.80
C TRP A 42 -12.18 4.37 -12.65
N VAL A 43 -11.95 3.81 -11.46
CA VAL A 43 -10.91 2.81 -11.21
C VAL A 43 -11.56 1.45 -11.00
N PRO A 44 -11.35 0.47 -11.92
CA PRO A 44 -11.96 -0.85 -11.81
C PRO A 44 -11.64 -1.53 -10.48
N GLY A 45 -12.68 -1.99 -9.77
CA GLY A 45 -12.58 -2.70 -8.49
C GLY A 45 -12.31 -1.81 -7.28
N ALA A 46 -12.25 -0.48 -7.44
CA ALA A 46 -11.99 0.42 -6.32
C ALA A 46 -13.12 0.47 -5.28
N ASP A 47 -14.32 0.05 -5.65
CA ASP A 47 -15.50 -0.08 -4.81
C ASP A 47 -15.44 -1.29 -3.85
N SER A 48 -14.63 -2.30 -4.17
CA SER A 48 -14.46 -3.52 -3.37
C SER A 48 -13.18 -3.54 -2.52
N TRP A 49 -12.36 -2.49 -2.57
CA TRP A 49 -11.16 -2.40 -1.73
C TRP A 49 -11.52 -2.28 -0.24
N PRO A 50 -10.65 -2.78 0.67
CA PRO A 50 -10.80 -2.51 2.09
C PRO A 50 -10.68 -1.00 2.36
N VAL A 51 -11.28 -0.55 3.47
CA VAL A 51 -11.11 0.83 3.94
C VAL A 51 -9.61 1.10 4.13
N PRO A 52 -9.04 2.14 3.48
CA PRO A 52 -7.60 2.40 3.55
C PRO A 52 -7.18 2.79 4.96
N VAL A 53 -5.95 2.47 5.30
CA VAL A 53 -5.27 2.92 6.52
C VAL A 53 -3.98 3.64 6.13
N TRP A 54 -3.40 4.40 7.04
CA TRP A 54 -2.04 4.94 6.88
C TRP A 54 -1.32 4.90 8.24
N PRO A 55 -0.05 4.44 8.31
CA PRO A 55 0.76 3.95 7.19
C PRO A 55 0.34 2.57 6.66
N MET A 56 0.58 2.34 5.37
CA MET A 56 0.56 1.00 4.75
C MET A 56 2.00 0.54 4.50
N THR A 57 2.17 -0.72 4.13
CA THR A 57 3.49 -1.28 3.79
C THR A 57 3.63 -1.53 2.30
N ASP A 58 4.80 -1.25 1.71
CA ASP A 58 5.13 -1.62 0.32
C ASP A 58 5.41 -3.12 0.13
N ILE A 59 4.73 -3.96 0.91
CA ILE A 59 4.78 -5.42 0.83
C ILE A 59 3.75 -5.88 -0.19
N SER A 60 4.14 -6.84 -1.03
CA SER A 60 3.25 -7.46 -2.02
C SER A 60 2.02 -8.06 -1.35
N GLN A 61 0.83 -7.75 -1.85
CA GLN A 61 -0.39 -8.40 -1.39
C GLN A 61 -0.50 -9.87 -1.84
N TYR A 62 0.35 -10.31 -2.77
CA TYR A 62 0.26 -11.64 -3.39
C TYR A 62 1.09 -12.69 -2.68
N PHE A 63 0.50 -13.86 -2.44
CA PHE A 63 1.20 -15.12 -2.23
C PHE A 63 1.02 -16.01 -3.47
N TYR A 64 2.04 -15.98 -4.34
CA TYR A 64 2.12 -16.87 -5.50
C TYR A 64 2.47 -18.28 -5.05
N GLY A 65 1.75 -19.27 -5.54
CA GLY A 65 2.00 -20.68 -5.35
C GLY A 65 2.92 -21.27 -6.43
N PRO A 66 3.24 -22.57 -6.34
CA PRO A 66 4.20 -23.24 -7.22
C PRO A 66 3.80 -23.27 -8.70
N ILE A 67 2.52 -23.05 -9.06
CA ILE A 67 2.08 -22.91 -10.46
C ILE A 67 2.65 -21.64 -11.11
N LYS A 68 3.05 -20.64 -10.29
CA LYS A 68 3.67 -19.38 -10.73
C LYS A 68 5.14 -19.33 -10.26
N PRO A 69 6.03 -20.21 -10.77
CA PRO A 69 7.38 -20.39 -10.21
C PRO A 69 8.23 -19.12 -10.26
N ASP A 70 8.05 -18.28 -11.29
CA ASP A 70 8.81 -17.03 -11.46
C ASP A 70 8.57 -16.02 -10.32
N TYR A 71 7.39 -16.09 -9.69
CA TYR A 71 6.97 -15.16 -8.64
C TYR A 71 6.86 -15.80 -7.26
N HIS A 72 6.91 -17.13 -7.18
CA HIS A 72 6.79 -17.87 -5.93
C HIS A 72 7.94 -17.52 -4.98
N SER A 73 7.58 -16.97 -3.82
CA SER A 73 8.47 -16.73 -2.70
C SER A 73 7.65 -16.61 -1.40
N SER A 74 8.34 -16.70 -0.27
CA SER A 74 7.73 -16.56 1.06
C SER A 74 7.90 -15.14 1.60
N LEU A 75 6.90 -14.64 2.30
CA LEU A 75 7.02 -13.45 3.13
C LEU A 75 7.63 -13.85 4.46
N VAL A 76 8.70 -13.19 4.85
CA VAL A 76 9.40 -13.48 6.10
C VAL A 76 9.47 -12.23 6.95
N PHE A 77 9.08 -12.34 8.22
CA PHE A 77 9.37 -11.33 9.24
C PHE A 77 10.35 -11.89 10.25
N GLU A 78 11.50 -11.23 10.40
CA GLU A 78 12.48 -11.48 11.45
C GLU A 78 12.21 -10.52 12.62
N GLY A 79 12.21 -11.01 13.85
CA GLY A 79 11.87 -10.21 15.03
C GLY A 79 11.83 -11.03 16.30
N SER A 80 11.02 -10.60 17.27
CA SER A 80 10.74 -11.36 18.49
C SER A 80 9.25 -11.69 18.52
N PHE A 81 8.92 -12.97 18.53
CA PHE A 81 7.55 -13.46 18.55
C PHE A 81 7.36 -14.35 19.79
N PRO A 82 6.89 -13.79 20.92
CA PRO A 82 6.69 -14.56 22.14
C PRO A 82 5.59 -15.62 21.99
N ASN A 83 5.70 -16.69 22.77
CA ASN A 83 4.66 -17.69 22.96
C ASN A 83 3.32 -17.03 23.30
N GLY A 84 2.23 -17.56 22.76
CA GLY A 84 0.89 -17.01 22.96
C GLY A 84 0.54 -15.81 22.07
N THR A 85 1.46 -15.32 21.24
CA THR A 85 1.14 -14.32 20.21
C THR A 85 0.15 -14.91 19.20
N GLU A 86 -0.93 -14.20 18.92
CA GLU A 86 -1.90 -14.57 17.89
C GLU A 86 -1.51 -13.93 16.55
N ILE A 87 -1.41 -14.76 15.51
CA ILE A 87 -1.16 -14.36 14.14
C ILE A 87 -2.45 -14.57 13.34
N THR A 88 -2.98 -13.51 12.73
CA THR A 88 -4.17 -13.57 11.90
C THR A 88 -3.86 -13.11 10.49
N VAL A 89 -4.28 -13.88 9.48
CA VAL A 89 -4.26 -13.46 8.08
C VAL A 89 -5.70 -13.25 7.63
N ASN A 90 -6.05 -12.03 7.23
CA ASN A 90 -7.31 -11.77 6.56
C ASN A 90 -7.14 -12.07 5.06
N VAL A 91 -7.70 -13.19 4.60
CA VAL A 91 -7.56 -13.63 3.20
C VAL A 91 -8.52 -12.84 2.34
N GLN A 92 -8.03 -12.26 1.23
CA GLN A 92 -8.84 -11.46 0.32
C GLN A 92 -9.40 -12.35 -0.78
N GLN A 93 -8.55 -12.78 -1.72
CA GLN A 93 -8.96 -13.52 -2.91
C GLN A 93 -8.08 -14.73 -3.11
N VAL A 94 -8.65 -15.82 -3.63
CA VAL A 94 -7.91 -17.01 -4.03
C VAL A 94 -8.25 -17.36 -5.47
N SER A 95 -7.25 -17.76 -6.25
CA SER A 95 -7.42 -18.29 -7.61
C SER A 95 -7.31 -19.80 -7.62
N VAL A 96 -8.36 -20.48 -8.08
CA VAL A 96 -8.50 -21.94 -8.28
C VAL A 96 -8.28 -22.76 -7.00
N ARG A 97 -7.05 -22.76 -6.49
CA ARG A 97 -6.62 -23.44 -5.27
C ARG A 97 -5.40 -22.71 -4.72
N SER A 98 -5.29 -22.62 -3.40
CA SER A 98 -4.07 -22.17 -2.72
C SER A 98 -3.95 -22.85 -1.35
N THR A 99 -2.73 -22.99 -0.83
CA THR A 99 -2.50 -23.50 0.52
C THR A 99 -1.66 -22.53 1.32
N LEU A 100 -2.29 -21.78 2.22
CA LEU A 100 -1.60 -20.90 3.15
C LEU A 100 -0.89 -21.73 4.21
N GLN A 101 0.41 -21.52 4.36
CA GLN A 101 1.24 -22.06 5.43
C GLN A 101 1.82 -20.89 6.24
N ILE A 102 1.81 -21.03 7.57
CA ILE A 102 2.57 -20.17 8.48
C ILE A 102 3.55 -21.05 9.24
N ARG A 103 4.81 -20.63 9.27
CA ARG A 103 5.87 -21.26 10.07
C ARG A 103 6.42 -20.28 11.10
N LEU A 104 6.69 -20.80 12.30
CA LEU A 104 7.50 -20.16 13.32
C LEU A 104 8.88 -20.81 13.30
N ASP A 105 9.90 -20.00 13.01
CA ASP A 105 11.24 -20.45 12.62
C ASP A 105 11.13 -21.49 11.48
N ASP A 106 11.45 -22.75 11.75
CA ASP A 106 11.37 -23.83 10.75
C ASP A 106 10.12 -24.73 10.92
N ASN A 107 9.31 -24.51 11.95
CA ASN A 107 8.17 -25.37 12.30
C ASN A 107 6.86 -24.85 11.72
N GLU A 108 6.08 -25.72 11.07
CA GLU A 108 4.71 -25.40 10.66
C GLU A 108 3.81 -25.23 11.89
N VAL A 109 3.20 -24.05 12.01
CA VAL A 109 2.24 -23.73 13.08
C VAL A 109 0.81 -23.61 12.54
N TYR A 110 0.66 -23.34 11.24
CA TYR A 110 -0.65 -23.23 10.60
C TYR A 110 -0.61 -23.69 9.16
N LYS A 111 -1.68 -24.35 8.72
CA LYS A 111 -1.91 -24.74 7.34
C LYS A 111 -3.40 -24.71 7.02
N LYS A 112 -3.76 -24.06 5.93
CA LYS A 112 -5.14 -24.01 5.42
C LYS A 112 -5.15 -24.16 3.90
N VAL A 113 -5.92 -25.14 3.43
CA VAL A 113 -6.19 -25.36 2.02
C VAL A 113 -7.45 -24.60 1.62
N PHE A 114 -7.35 -23.88 0.52
CA PHE A 114 -8.42 -23.15 -0.13
C PHE A 114 -8.72 -23.78 -1.49
N ILE A 115 -9.98 -24.09 -1.76
CA ILE A 115 -10.44 -24.63 -3.04
C ILE A 115 -11.58 -23.73 -3.53
N CYS A 116 -11.36 -23.05 -4.64
CA CYS A 116 -12.39 -22.22 -5.26
C CYS A 116 -13.38 -23.11 -6.01
N GLY A 117 -14.64 -22.68 -6.03
CA GLY A 117 -15.73 -23.40 -6.64
C GLY A 117 -16.97 -22.54 -6.80
N PRO A 118 -18.05 -23.11 -7.37
CA PRO A 118 -19.28 -22.38 -7.65
C PRO A 118 -20.10 -22.02 -6.40
N GLU A 119 -19.78 -22.62 -5.25
CA GLU A 119 -20.53 -22.45 -4.01
C GLU A 119 -19.67 -21.75 -2.94
N PRO A 120 -20.27 -20.86 -2.12
CA PRO A 120 -19.51 -20.14 -1.10
C PRO A 120 -18.89 -21.00 0.00
N GLY A 121 -19.60 -22.05 0.43
CA GLY A 121 -19.19 -22.85 1.59
C GLY A 121 -18.85 -21.97 2.81
N ASP A 122 -17.86 -22.42 3.59
CA ASP A 122 -17.44 -21.71 4.80
C ASP A 122 -16.32 -20.68 4.56
N ASP A 123 -15.65 -20.71 3.41
CA ASP A 123 -14.47 -19.88 3.17
C ASP A 123 -14.78 -18.61 2.36
N TRP A 124 -15.86 -18.59 1.58
CA TRP A 124 -16.10 -17.54 0.58
C TRP A 124 -17.30 -16.65 0.91
N THR A 125 -17.18 -15.38 0.54
CA THR A 125 -18.25 -14.37 0.58
C THR A 125 -18.72 -14.01 -0.83
N GLN A 126 -17.87 -14.18 -1.84
CA GLN A 126 -18.22 -13.96 -3.24
C GLN A 126 -17.52 -14.97 -4.15
N ILE A 127 -18.24 -15.36 -5.21
CA ILE A 127 -17.77 -16.29 -6.24
C ILE A 127 -17.57 -15.52 -7.54
N ILE A 128 -16.38 -15.64 -8.14
CA ILE A 128 -16.07 -15.02 -9.43
C ILE A 128 -15.70 -16.14 -10.40
N SER A 129 -16.53 -16.32 -11.43
CA SER A 129 -16.22 -17.24 -12.52
C SER A 129 -15.41 -16.51 -13.58
N THR A 130 -14.26 -17.06 -13.94
CA THR A 130 -13.37 -16.50 -14.97
C THR A 130 -13.06 -17.56 -16.02
N GLN A 131 -12.51 -17.14 -17.16
CA GLN A 131 -12.04 -18.08 -18.20
C GLN A 131 -10.89 -19.00 -17.72
N TRP A 132 -10.24 -18.67 -16.60
CA TRP A 132 -9.12 -19.42 -16.02
C TRP A 132 -9.54 -20.31 -14.84
N GLY A 133 -10.85 -20.39 -14.55
CA GLY A 133 -11.41 -21.08 -13.38
C GLY A 133 -12.04 -20.11 -12.38
N TYR A 134 -12.45 -20.65 -11.23
CA TYR A 134 -13.04 -19.86 -10.15
C TYR A 134 -11.97 -19.06 -9.41
N GLN A 135 -12.30 -17.80 -9.11
CA GLN A 135 -11.57 -16.96 -8.19
C GLN A 135 -12.55 -16.50 -7.11
N ASN A 136 -12.35 -16.88 -5.86
CA ASN A 136 -13.31 -16.59 -4.80
C ASN A 136 -12.76 -15.54 -3.83
N ILE A 137 -13.64 -14.67 -3.35
CA ILE A 137 -13.34 -13.68 -2.32
C ILE A 137 -13.71 -14.27 -0.98
N SER A 138 -12.82 -14.16 0.01
CA SER A 138 -13.05 -14.59 1.39
C SER A 138 -13.41 -13.40 2.28
N GLY A 139 -12.46 -12.51 2.55
CA GLY A 139 -12.58 -11.43 3.53
C GLY A 139 -12.57 -11.92 4.99
N LYS A 140 -12.28 -13.21 5.23
CA LYS A 140 -12.31 -13.83 6.56
C LYS A 140 -10.93 -13.90 7.20
N ASP A 141 -10.94 -13.96 8.53
CA ASP A 141 -9.75 -14.09 9.37
C ASP A 141 -9.40 -15.55 9.60
N TYR A 142 -8.12 -15.87 9.44
CA TYR A 142 -7.53 -17.18 9.69
C TYR A 142 -6.40 -17.02 10.70
N SER A 143 -6.61 -17.52 11.92
CA SER A 143 -5.72 -17.28 13.06
C SER A 143 -4.98 -18.53 13.55
N VAL A 144 -3.81 -18.31 14.14
CA VAL A 144 -3.04 -19.29 14.92
C VAL A 144 -2.43 -18.61 16.14
N VAL A 145 -2.42 -19.29 17.28
CA VAL A 145 -1.66 -18.87 18.46
C VAL A 145 -0.31 -19.58 18.46
N LEU A 146 0.77 -18.82 18.55
CA LEU A 146 2.13 -19.37 18.52
C LEU A 146 2.37 -20.27 19.74
N PRO A 147 2.91 -21.49 19.55
CA PRO A 147 3.06 -22.48 20.62
C PRO A 147 4.34 -22.30 21.46
N SER A 148 5.27 -21.46 21.00
CA SER A 148 6.56 -21.20 21.62
C SER A 148 7.05 -19.80 21.24
N ASP A 149 8.12 -19.36 21.90
CA ASP A 149 8.88 -18.21 21.41
C ASP A 149 9.53 -18.56 20.06
N GLY A 150 9.71 -17.55 19.21
CA GLY A 150 10.47 -17.68 17.96
C GLY A 150 10.97 -16.35 17.44
N LYS A 151 11.80 -16.41 16.41
CA LYS A 151 12.49 -15.23 15.85
C LYS A 151 12.12 -14.92 14.41
N LYS A 152 11.42 -15.84 13.75
CA LYS A 152 11.07 -15.73 12.34
C LYS A 152 9.66 -16.23 12.09
N LEU A 153 8.82 -15.41 11.49
CA LEU A 153 7.53 -15.83 10.94
C LEU A 153 7.63 -15.91 9.42
N THR A 154 7.25 -17.05 8.85
CA THR A 154 7.24 -17.27 7.41
C THR A 154 5.83 -17.56 6.93
N PHE A 155 5.34 -16.80 5.95
CA PHE A 155 4.06 -16.99 5.29
C PHE A 155 4.31 -17.41 3.83
N ALA A 156 3.63 -18.46 3.38
CA ALA A 156 3.80 -18.96 2.02
C ALA A 156 2.51 -19.57 1.47
N ASN A 157 2.33 -19.48 0.14
CA ASN A 157 1.38 -20.31 -0.59
C ASN A 157 2.11 -21.54 -1.12
N ILE A 158 2.01 -22.67 -0.43
CA ILE A 158 2.86 -23.85 -0.70
C ILE A 158 2.32 -24.77 -1.79
N ASP A 159 1.08 -24.58 -2.24
CA ASP A 159 0.42 -25.39 -3.26
C ASP A 159 -0.67 -24.57 -3.97
N GLY A 160 -0.81 -24.71 -5.29
CA GLY A 160 -1.81 -24.00 -6.09
C GLY A 160 -1.30 -22.78 -6.85
N ASP A 161 -2.22 -21.88 -7.22
CA ASP A 161 -2.00 -20.77 -8.16
C ASP A 161 -1.54 -19.49 -7.46
N TRP A 162 -2.47 -18.64 -7.00
CA TRP A 162 -2.14 -17.47 -6.20
C TRP A 162 -3.29 -17.12 -5.25
N MET A 163 -2.94 -16.44 -4.17
CA MET A 163 -3.91 -15.81 -3.27
C MET A 163 -3.43 -14.42 -2.87
N THR A 164 -4.35 -13.58 -2.39
CA THR A 164 -4.06 -12.27 -1.81
C THR A 164 -4.60 -12.15 -0.40
N TYR A 165 -4.09 -11.19 0.36
CA TYR A 165 -4.52 -10.90 1.72
C TYR A 165 -4.79 -9.40 1.89
N ASN A 166 -5.78 -9.06 2.73
CA ASN A 166 -6.09 -7.66 3.06
C ASN A 166 -5.17 -7.13 4.16
N LYS A 167 -4.83 -7.97 5.15
CA LYS A 167 -3.92 -7.63 6.24
C LYS A 167 -3.38 -8.85 6.96
N ILE A 168 -2.26 -8.68 7.65
CA ILE A 168 -1.76 -9.59 8.67
C ILE A 168 -1.79 -8.85 10.01
N THR A 169 -2.38 -9.48 11.02
CA THR A 169 -2.41 -8.94 12.39
C THR A 169 -1.52 -9.79 13.29
N ILE A 170 -0.64 -9.14 14.04
CA ILE A 170 0.20 -9.75 15.06
C ILE A 170 -0.24 -9.18 16.41
N ARG A 171 -0.93 -10.00 17.21
CA ARG A 171 -1.46 -9.62 18.52
C ARG A 171 -0.67 -10.31 19.62
N SER A 172 0.11 -9.53 20.34
CA SER A 172 0.92 -9.98 21.48
C SER A 172 0.33 -9.44 22.78
N ALA A 173 0.88 -9.88 23.92
CA ALA A 173 0.52 -9.33 25.23
C ALA A 173 0.79 -7.82 25.37
N THR A 174 1.72 -7.27 24.59
CA THR A 174 2.13 -5.86 24.67
C THR A 174 1.42 -4.96 23.65
N GLY A 175 0.65 -5.52 22.71
CA GLY A 175 -0.08 -4.73 21.73
C GLY A 175 -0.42 -5.49 20.45
N THR A 176 -1.10 -4.78 19.55
CA THR A 176 -1.51 -5.27 18.23
C THR A 176 -0.79 -4.48 17.14
N MET A 177 -0.20 -5.18 16.19
CA MET A 177 0.33 -4.63 14.95
C MET A 177 -0.52 -5.11 13.77
N GLU A 178 -0.84 -4.20 12.87
CA GLU A 178 -1.50 -4.53 11.60
C GLU A 178 -0.57 -4.21 10.43
N ILE A 179 -0.41 -5.17 9.53
CA ILE A 179 0.41 -5.07 8.34
C ILE A 179 -0.54 -5.08 7.14
N VAL A 180 -0.74 -3.92 6.55
CA VAL A 180 -1.62 -3.74 5.38
C VAL A 180 -0.75 -3.58 4.13
N PRO A 181 -0.85 -4.46 3.12
CA PRO A 181 -0.08 -4.36 1.89
C PRO A 181 -0.64 -3.25 0.99
N ALA A 182 0.25 -2.42 0.46
CA ALA A 182 -0.06 -1.39 -0.53
C ALA A 182 0.41 -1.80 -1.94
N ASN A 183 1.33 -2.74 -2.07
CA ASN A 183 1.85 -3.18 -3.36
C ASN A 183 0.90 -4.20 -4.00
N THR A 184 0.12 -3.71 -4.96
CA THR A 184 -0.83 -4.49 -5.76
C THR A 184 -0.26 -4.91 -7.11
N THR A 185 1.04 -4.75 -7.33
CA THR A 185 1.67 -5.03 -8.63
C THR A 185 1.77 -6.54 -8.87
N TRP A 186 1.20 -7.00 -9.98
CA TRP A 186 1.32 -8.39 -10.40
C TRP A 186 2.79 -8.77 -10.67
N GLY A 187 3.21 -9.93 -10.18
CA GLY A 187 4.57 -10.44 -10.30
C GLY A 187 5.53 -9.95 -9.20
N SER A 188 5.07 -9.05 -8.31
CA SER A 188 5.84 -8.65 -7.12
C SER A 188 6.05 -9.84 -6.19
N ARG A 189 7.30 -10.26 -6.06
CA ARG A 189 7.72 -11.33 -5.15
C ARG A 189 7.62 -10.86 -3.69
N GLN A 190 7.36 -11.80 -2.79
CA GLN A 190 7.58 -11.60 -1.36
C GLN A 190 9.07 -11.60 -1.02
N ASP A 191 9.41 -10.96 0.09
CA ASP A 191 10.78 -10.83 0.60
C ASP A 191 10.83 -10.97 2.14
N THR A 192 12.01 -10.74 2.70
CA THR A 192 12.31 -10.76 4.13
C THR A 192 12.40 -9.34 4.69
N TYR A 193 11.67 -9.11 5.76
CA TYR A 193 11.60 -7.85 6.49
C TYR A 193 11.94 -8.06 7.96
N LYS A 194 12.30 -6.99 8.65
CA LYS A 194 12.52 -6.99 10.10
C LYS A 194 11.41 -6.24 10.79
N ILE A 195 10.95 -6.77 11.93
CA ILE A 195 10.09 -6.07 12.88
C ILE A 195 10.95 -5.65 14.07
N THR A 196 11.13 -4.34 14.25
CA THR A 196 11.93 -3.80 15.35
C THR A 196 11.21 -3.93 16.70
N ALA A 197 11.94 -3.76 17.80
CA ALA A 197 11.35 -3.79 19.14
C ALA A 197 10.30 -2.69 19.35
N GLU A 198 10.40 -1.58 18.60
CA GLU A 198 9.46 -0.47 18.60
C GLU A 198 8.25 -0.72 17.67
N GLY A 199 8.18 -1.89 17.03
CA GLY A 199 7.08 -2.26 16.15
C GLY A 199 7.14 -1.61 14.76
N LYS A 200 8.33 -1.26 14.27
CA LYS A 200 8.51 -0.77 12.89
C LYS A 200 8.89 -1.89 11.96
N ILE A 201 8.44 -1.81 10.70
CA ILE A 201 8.79 -2.77 9.65
C ILE A 201 9.85 -2.13 8.74
N THR A 202 10.97 -2.83 8.58
CA THR A 202 12.08 -2.40 7.71
C THR A 202 12.52 -3.49 6.75
N ASP A 203 13.23 -3.10 5.69
CA ASP A 203 14.05 -4.05 4.93
C ASP A 203 15.23 -4.57 5.75
N ARG A 204 16.13 -5.31 5.10
CA ARG A 204 17.34 -5.87 5.72
C ARG A 204 18.35 -4.80 6.14
N ASP A 205 18.36 -3.67 5.44
CA ASP A 205 19.27 -2.54 5.65
C ASP A 205 18.73 -1.53 6.68
N GLY A 206 17.49 -1.71 7.14
CA GLY A 206 16.85 -0.87 8.15
C GLY A 206 16.01 0.27 7.57
N ASN A 207 15.76 0.28 6.25
CA ASN A 207 14.91 1.29 5.63
C ASN A 207 13.42 0.97 5.86
N PRO A 208 12.58 1.97 6.16
CA PRO A 208 11.13 1.78 6.30
C PRO A 208 10.49 1.25 5.02
N ILE A 209 9.56 0.29 5.16
CA ILE A 209 8.80 -0.28 4.04
C ILE A 209 7.51 0.50 3.83
N VAL A 210 7.60 1.72 3.32
CA VAL A 210 6.44 2.57 3.04
C VAL A 210 6.20 2.69 1.53
N PRO A 211 4.95 2.79 1.05
CA PRO A 211 4.63 2.87 -0.37
C PRO A 211 4.89 4.27 -0.97
N LEU A 212 5.97 4.93 -0.53
CA LEU A 212 6.46 6.21 -1.03
C LEU A 212 7.82 6.09 -1.73
N ASN A 213 8.40 4.89 -1.80
CA ASN A 213 9.74 4.66 -2.37
C ASN A 213 9.86 5.16 -3.82
N THR A 214 8.82 5.03 -4.64
CA THR A 214 8.81 5.57 -6.00
C THR A 214 9.04 7.09 -6.01
N LEU A 215 8.32 7.82 -5.14
CA LEU A 215 8.49 9.27 -4.98
C LEU A 215 9.88 9.60 -4.44
N THR A 216 10.28 8.97 -3.34
CA THR A 216 11.56 9.22 -2.67
C THR A 216 12.73 8.99 -3.63
N ASN A 217 12.76 7.84 -4.32
CA ASN A 217 13.82 7.51 -5.27
C ASN A 217 13.87 8.47 -6.46
N ALA A 218 12.71 8.87 -6.99
CA ALA A 218 12.64 9.83 -8.09
C ALA A 218 13.20 11.20 -7.68
N LEU A 219 12.84 11.70 -6.49
CA LEU A 219 13.34 12.99 -6.01
C LEU A 219 14.82 12.93 -5.61
N GLU A 220 15.28 11.85 -4.98
CA GLU A 220 16.70 11.66 -4.65
C GLU A 220 17.56 11.58 -5.92
N LEU A 221 17.08 10.89 -6.95
CA LEU A 221 17.72 10.88 -8.27
C LEU A 221 17.75 12.29 -8.88
N ALA A 222 16.64 13.02 -8.83
CA ALA A 222 16.58 14.39 -9.36
C ALA A 222 17.61 15.30 -8.66
N VAL A 223 17.71 15.21 -7.34
CA VAL A 223 18.69 15.97 -6.55
C VAL A 223 20.12 15.57 -6.92
N THR A 224 20.41 14.27 -6.95
CA THR A 224 21.76 13.73 -7.22
C THR A 224 22.23 14.09 -8.62
N GLU A 225 21.33 14.01 -9.61
CA GLU A 225 21.64 14.24 -11.01
C GLU A 225 21.41 15.69 -11.44
N ASN A 226 21.01 16.58 -10.51
CA ASN A 226 20.66 17.97 -10.77
C ASN A 226 19.62 18.13 -11.90
N ILE A 227 18.57 17.31 -11.86
CA ILE A 227 17.44 17.35 -12.79
C ILE A 227 16.35 18.24 -12.17
N PRO A 228 15.95 19.34 -12.83
CA PRO A 228 14.80 20.13 -12.38
C PRO A 228 13.53 19.28 -12.43
N VAL A 229 12.83 19.18 -11.30
CA VAL A 229 11.59 18.39 -11.16
C VAL A 229 10.51 19.18 -10.44
N MET A 230 9.26 18.93 -10.82
CA MET A 230 8.06 19.37 -10.11
C MET A 230 7.08 18.21 -10.01
N VAL A 231 6.41 18.08 -8.87
CA VAL A 231 5.26 17.18 -8.74
C VAL A 231 4.03 17.91 -9.28
N GLN A 232 3.61 17.62 -10.51
CA GLN A 232 2.49 18.37 -11.13
C GLN A 232 1.12 17.86 -10.74
N GLU A 233 1.05 16.62 -10.24
CA GLU A 233 -0.19 16.03 -9.78
C GLU A 233 0.05 15.25 -8.49
N PHE A 234 -0.78 15.52 -7.50
CA PHE A 234 -0.98 14.64 -6.34
C PHE A 234 -2.33 14.95 -5.70
N GLY A 235 -2.84 14.01 -4.93
CA GLY A 235 -4.09 14.18 -4.21
C GLY A 235 -4.64 12.88 -3.69
N VAL A 236 -5.74 12.97 -2.95
CA VAL A 236 -6.48 11.83 -2.45
C VAL A 236 -7.95 12.09 -2.76
N TYR A 237 -8.64 11.11 -3.31
CA TYR A 237 -10.07 11.20 -3.62
C TYR A 237 -10.91 11.36 -2.34
N ASN A 238 -12.08 11.99 -2.46
CA ASN A 238 -12.89 12.41 -1.32
C ASN A 238 -13.57 11.26 -0.56
N GLN A 239 -13.49 10.02 -1.06
CA GLN A 239 -14.07 8.85 -0.41
C GLN A 239 -13.11 8.19 0.60
N THR A 240 -11.80 8.48 0.53
CA THR A 240 -10.82 8.02 1.52
C THR A 240 -11.10 8.73 2.85
N PRO A 241 -11.11 8.03 4.00
CA PRO A 241 -11.32 8.66 5.29
C PRO A 241 -10.40 9.88 5.49
N HIS A 242 -10.96 10.97 5.99
CA HIS A 242 -10.25 12.24 6.13
C HIS A 242 -9.03 12.14 7.04
N PRO A 243 -9.06 11.47 8.22
CA PRO A 243 -7.84 11.28 9.02
C PRO A 243 -6.71 10.55 8.29
N VAL A 244 -7.06 9.55 7.48
CA VAL A 244 -6.11 8.78 6.67
C VAL A 244 -5.52 9.67 5.56
N THR A 245 -6.37 10.48 4.93
CA THR A 245 -5.95 11.47 3.92
C THR A 245 -4.95 12.46 4.51
N LEU A 246 -5.24 13.04 5.67
CA LEU A 246 -4.36 14.00 6.34
C LEU A 246 -3.01 13.38 6.70
N ALA A 247 -3.02 12.16 7.27
CA ALA A 247 -1.79 11.46 7.62
C ALA A 247 -0.91 11.18 6.39
N TYR A 248 -1.50 10.64 5.32
CA TYR A 248 -0.80 10.38 4.05
C TYR A 248 -0.24 11.66 3.42
N LEU A 249 -1.07 12.70 3.29
CA LEU A 249 -0.65 13.97 2.67
C LEU A 249 0.45 14.65 3.50
N SER A 250 0.42 14.52 4.83
CA SER A 250 1.48 15.02 5.70
C SER A 250 2.84 14.40 5.36
N ASP A 251 2.90 13.09 5.15
CA ASP A 251 4.14 12.39 4.80
C ASP A 251 4.60 12.72 3.37
N VAL A 252 3.67 12.71 2.40
CA VAL A 252 3.96 13.04 1.00
C VAL A 252 4.51 14.46 0.86
N VAL A 253 3.86 15.46 1.49
CA VAL A 253 4.34 16.84 1.50
C VAL A 253 5.68 16.96 2.21
N SER A 254 5.90 16.20 3.29
CA SER A 254 7.19 16.18 3.98
C SER A 254 8.32 15.67 3.08
N VAL A 255 8.09 14.61 2.29
CA VAL A 255 9.06 14.10 1.31
C VAL A 255 9.37 15.14 0.23
N MET A 256 8.34 15.78 -0.34
CA MET A 256 8.52 16.82 -1.37
C MET A 256 9.29 18.03 -0.83
N ASN A 257 8.94 18.49 0.38
CA ASN A 257 9.60 19.60 1.06
C ASN A 257 11.05 19.30 1.42
N LYS A 258 11.36 18.11 1.96
CA LYS A 258 12.73 17.67 2.25
C LYS A 258 13.63 17.73 1.01
N ASN A 259 13.06 17.41 -0.15
CA ASN A 259 13.75 17.45 -1.45
C ASN A 259 13.59 18.80 -2.18
N LYS A 260 13.08 19.85 -1.52
CA LYS A 260 12.89 21.20 -2.07
C LYS A 260 12.13 21.21 -3.41
N THR A 261 11.20 20.28 -3.57
CA THR A 261 10.45 20.07 -4.81
C THR A 261 9.13 20.81 -4.78
N GLY A 262 8.86 21.61 -5.80
CA GLY A 262 7.56 22.27 -5.97
C GLY A 262 6.47 21.25 -6.32
N TYR A 263 5.24 21.54 -5.90
CA TYR A 263 4.10 20.65 -6.15
C TYR A 263 2.81 21.40 -6.49
N ALA A 264 1.95 20.75 -7.28
CA ALA A 264 0.61 21.19 -7.61
C ALA A 264 -0.41 20.07 -7.32
N MET A 265 -1.39 20.38 -6.47
CA MET A 265 -2.47 19.46 -6.15
C MET A 265 -3.47 19.39 -7.31
N TRP A 266 -4.01 18.20 -7.58
CA TRP A 266 -4.90 17.96 -8.72
C TRP A 266 -6.09 18.93 -8.79
N ASN A 267 -6.71 19.25 -7.65
CA ASN A 267 -7.75 20.26 -7.59
C ASN A 267 -7.44 21.31 -6.52
N LEU A 268 -7.76 22.57 -6.81
CA LEU A 268 -8.01 23.54 -5.75
C LEU A 268 -9.43 23.36 -5.21
N ILE A 269 -10.41 23.33 -6.13
CA ILE A 269 -11.83 23.12 -5.88
C ILE A 269 -12.25 21.82 -6.55
N GLY A 270 -12.75 20.86 -5.79
CA GLY A 270 -13.14 19.54 -6.31
C GLY A 270 -12.71 18.39 -5.42
N THR A 271 -12.98 17.17 -5.87
CA THR A 271 -12.95 15.95 -5.04
C THR A 271 -11.58 15.56 -4.51
N MET A 272 -10.48 16.10 -5.05
CA MET A 272 -9.13 15.93 -4.50
C MET A 272 -8.55 17.21 -3.89
N GLY A 273 -9.31 18.29 -3.84
CA GLY A 273 -8.85 19.61 -3.43
C GLY A 273 -9.18 19.97 -1.99
N ILE A 274 -8.78 21.19 -1.61
CA ILE A 274 -9.01 21.76 -0.27
C ILE A 274 -10.32 22.55 -0.15
N ILE A 275 -11.01 22.84 -1.27
CA ILE A 275 -12.25 23.61 -1.29
C ILE A 275 -13.37 22.78 -1.93
N ASN A 276 -14.54 22.77 -1.29
CA ASN A 276 -15.75 22.07 -1.75
C ASN A 276 -15.45 20.63 -2.22
N SER A 277 -14.60 19.90 -1.48
CA SER A 277 -14.18 18.56 -1.89
C SER A 277 -15.24 17.49 -1.67
N GLY A 278 -16.22 17.76 -0.80
CA GLY A 278 -17.35 16.86 -0.58
C GLY A 278 -16.99 15.59 0.19
N ARG A 279 -15.86 15.57 0.90
CA ARG A 279 -15.57 14.56 1.94
C ARG A 279 -16.68 14.59 2.98
N SER A 280 -17.25 13.43 3.29
CA SER A 280 -18.38 13.30 4.22
C SER A 280 -17.99 13.47 5.69
N ASP A 281 -16.72 13.31 6.02
CA ASP A 281 -16.16 13.28 7.37
C ASP A 281 -15.19 14.43 7.66
N CYS A 282 -15.13 15.44 6.77
CA CYS A 282 -14.32 16.64 6.97
C CYS A 282 -15.11 17.72 7.71
N ASN A 283 -14.48 18.35 8.71
CA ASN A 283 -15.03 19.53 9.39
C ASN A 283 -14.64 20.81 8.64
N TYR A 284 -15.47 21.23 7.68
CA TYR A 284 -15.18 22.40 6.86
C TYR A 284 -15.35 23.73 7.59
N GLU A 285 -14.49 24.69 7.26
CA GLU A 285 -14.62 26.10 7.60
C GLU A 285 -15.32 26.86 6.46
N GLU A 286 -16.27 27.75 6.78
CA GLU A 286 -16.82 28.66 5.77
C GLU A 286 -15.78 29.73 5.41
N TYR A 287 -15.37 29.78 4.15
CA TYR A 287 -14.40 30.73 3.64
C TYR A 287 -14.86 31.31 2.30
N ARG A 288 -15.21 32.59 2.29
CA ARG A 288 -15.65 33.34 1.10
C ARG A 288 -16.81 32.65 0.34
N GLY A 289 -17.81 32.16 1.08
CA GLY A 289 -18.97 31.46 0.51
C GLY A 289 -18.66 30.06 -0.03
N ARG A 290 -17.57 29.44 0.43
CA ARG A 290 -17.16 28.07 0.09
C ARG A 290 -16.79 27.30 1.36
N LEU A 291 -16.72 25.98 1.25
CA LEU A 291 -16.32 25.07 2.30
C LEU A 291 -14.84 24.75 2.16
N LEU A 292 -14.01 25.17 3.11
CA LEU A 292 -12.56 24.99 3.13
C LEU A 292 -12.14 23.92 4.13
N ASP A 293 -11.36 22.95 3.68
CA ASP A 293 -10.68 21.99 4.53
C ASP A 293 -9.42 22.64 5.13
N ARG A 294 -9.55 23.19 6.34
CA ARG A 294 -8.47 23.94 7.01
C ARG A 294 -7.28 23.05 7.36
N GLU A 295 -7.53 21.80 7.76
CA GLU A 295 -6.47 20.87 8.17
C GLU A 295 -5.61 20.47 6.97
N MET A 296 -6.26 20.07 5.86
CA MET A 296 -5.56 19.74 4.62
C MET A 296 -4.86 20.98 4.05
N THR A 297 -5.48 22.16 4.07
CA THR A 297 -4.84 23.42 3.67
C THR A 297 -3.57 23.69 4.46
N THR A 298 -3.62 23.49 5.78
CA THR A 298 -2.45 23.67 6.66
C THR A 298 -1.32 22.75 6.26
N ILE A 299 -1.60 21.48 5.95
CA ILE A 299 -0.59 20.52 5.46
C ILE A 299 0.02 21.01 4.15
N ILE A 300 -0.78 21.38 3.15
CA ILE A 300 -0.29 21.80 1.84
C ILE A 300 0.52 23.10 1.90
N GLN A 301 0.18 24.00 2.82
CA GLN A 301 0.90 25.25 3.06
C GLN A 301 2.18 25.09 3.88
N ARG A 302 2.42 23.92 4.50
CA ARG A 302 3.70 23.68 5.20
C ARG A 302 4.82 23.89 4.19
N SER A 303 5.64 24.90 4.44
CA SER A 303 6.86 25.12 3.69
C SER A 303 7.99 24.39 4.40
N GLY A 304 8.78 23.62 3.64
CA GLY A 304 10.09 23.15 4.10
C GLY A 304 11.19 24.21 3.96
N ARG A 305 10.83 25.51 4.01
CA ARG A 305 11.73 26.64 3.83
C ARG A 305 12.16 27.22 5.16
#